data_AF-A0A1Y2SN26-F1
#
_entry.id   AF-A0A1Y2SN26-F1
#
_cell.length_a   1.000
_cell.length_b   1.000
_cell.length_c   1.000
_cell.angle_alpha   90.00
_cell.angle_beta   90.00
_cell.angle_gamma   90.00
#
_symmetry.space_group_name_H-M   'P 1'
#
loop_
_entity.id
_entity.type
_entity.pdbx_description
1 polymer ?
#
loop_
_entity_poly.entity_id
_entity_poly.type
_entity_poly.pdbx_seq_one_letter_code
_entity_poly.pdbx_strand_id
1 'polypeptide(L)'
;MCCCTSGNDAAVKLASELVAKGITPLRVVFPPGVDANGYLCKVGEPETAFALLLEGAIPMQAAADMVTLERQTPEPDTVPAPASPLAAEPAPGVTPNVVCESGEHGELLISVGTLQWCLRGMGTVKAGAAAMKLNAQVVDSQSGVLFADGIDLMSGRSRTSYARMAAAELGLTEGDLRRALGQVLLAIEQWQQQGGAASAAKAPKMSDTEQAAALALLQEPYLTARITADLAACGVVGESTNLLAGFLAAVSRKLPKPLAVLIQSSSAAGKSSLMDAVLNLIPEEERIQYSAMTGQSLFYLGETNLQHKILAIAEEEGVRQAAYALKLLQSDGELTMASTGKDEATGNLVTKSYTVKGPVMLMLTTTAIDVDEELLNRCLVLTVNESREQTEAIHAVQRHKQTLEGLLAENERDYLTQLHQNAQRLLKPLNVVNPYAHQLTFMSDKTRTRRDHMKYLTLIQSIALLHQYQREIKTAAHRGKTLEYIEVTKDDIRLANQLAHEILGRTLDEMPPQTRKLLLLIRQMVHEMAAEQQCTLNAVRFTRRDIRADTNWSDSQLKLHCQRLSDMEYLLIHGGSRGHLLQYELLWDGDGESSHLNGLIVPV
;
A
#
# COMPACT_ATOMS: atom_id res chain seq x y z
N MET A 1 -13.43 -40.76 21.34
CA MET A 1 -13.45 -42.23 21.55
C MET A 1 -12.42 -42.80 20.59
N CYS A 2 -11.27 -43.22 21.14
CA CYS A 2 -10.05 -43.77 20.54
C CYS A 2 -9.69 -43.44 19.08
N CYS A 3 -8.46 -42.96 18.88
CA CYS A 3 -7.64 -43.19 17.68
C CYS A 3 -7.38 -44.70 17.46
N CYS A 4 -8.43 -45.52 17.42
CA CYS A 4 -8.34 -46.90 17.00
C CYS A 4 -8.30 -46.90 15.48
N THR A 5 -7.24 -47.47 14.92
CA THR A 5 -7.15 -47.99 13.56
C THR A 5 -8.48 -48.54 13.02
N SER A 6 -9.30 -49.15 13.89
CA SER A 6 -10.67 -49.63 13.62
C SER A 6 -11.63 -48.58 13.04
N GLY A 7 -11.56 -47.32 13.47
CA GLY A 7 -12.41 -46.23 12.98
C GLY A 7 -12.00 -45.78 11.57
N ASN A 8 -10.70 -45.84 11.27
CA ASN A 8 -10.19 -45.55 9.93
C ASN A 8 -10.59 -46.65 8.94
N ASP A 9 -10.45 -47.91 9.35
CA ASP A 9 -10.84 -49.06 8.52
C ASP A 9 -12.36 -49.07 8.25
N ALA A 10 -13.18 -48.68 9.24
CA ALA A 10 -14.62 -48.53 9.08
C ALA A 10 -14.98 -47.39 8.12
N ALA A 11 -14.30 -46.24 8.22
CA ALA A 11 -14.53 -45.10 7.33
C ALA A 11 -14.21 -45.44 5.87
N VAL A 12 -13.11 -46.18 5.61
CA VAL A 12 -12.73 -46.61 4.26
C VAL A 12 -13.76 -47.58 3.66
N LYS A 13 -14.28 -48.52 4.45
CA LYS A 13 -15.36 -49.42 4.00
C LYS A 13 -16.64 -48.65 3.67
N LEU A 14 -17.08 -47.75 4.55
CA LEU A 14 -18.29 -46.96 4.33
C LEU A 14 -18.16 -46.02 3.12
N ALA A 15 -16.96 -45.48 2.89
CA ALA A 15 -16.69 -44.65 1.72
C ALA A 15 -16.84 -45.42 0.40
N SER A 16 -16.42 -46.68 0.35
CA SER A 16 -16.62 -47.49 -0.85
C SER A 16 -18.11 -47.70 -1.17
N GLU A 17 -18.95 -47.86 -0.16
CA GLU A 17 -20.42 -47.98 -0.31
C GLU A 17 -21.08 -46.65 -0.72
N LEU A 18 -20.59 -45.52 -0.22
CA LEU A 18 -21.08 -44.18 -0.58
C LEU A 18 -20.71 -43.80 -2.01
N VAL A 19 -19.50 -44.15 -2.46
CA VAL A 19 -19.08 -43.96 -3.85
C VAL A 19 -19.94 -44.79 -4.80
N ALA A 20 -20.29 -46.03 -4.44
CA ALA A 20 -21.21 -46.86 -5.21
C ALA A 20 -22.62 -46.26 -5.36
N LYS A 21 -23.00 -45.33 -4.48
CA LYS A 21 -24.24 -44.55 -4.53
C LYS A 21 -24.08 -43.17 -5.17
N GLY A 22 -22.91 -42.87 -5.75
CA GLY A 22 -22.62 -41.59 -6.41
C GLY A 22 -22.28 -40.44 -5.46
N ILE A 23 -21.98 -40.72 -4.19
CA ILE A 23 -21.59 -39.73 -3.19
C ILE A 23 -20.07 -39.76 -3.03
N THR A 24 -19.40 -38.62 -3.15
CA THR A 24 -17.95 -38.50 -2.98
C THR A 24 -17.57 -38.18 -1.53
N PRO A 25 -17.01 -39.14 -0.77
CA PRO A 25 -16.64 -38.89 0.62
C PRO A 25 -15.27 -38.22 0.71
N LEU A 26 -15.21 -37.09 1.42
CA LEU A 26 -13.99 -36.35 1.75
C LEU A 26 -13.55 -36.65 3.18
N ARG A 27 -12.24 -36.63 3.42
CA ARG A 27 -11.62 -36.88 4.71
C ARG A 27 -10.79 -35.68 5.15
N VAL A 28 -11.12 -35.16 6.32
CA VAL A 28 -10.29 -34.19 7.03
C VAL A 28 -9.13 -34.93 7.69
N VAL A 29 -7.91 -34.46 7.46
CA VAL A 29 -6.69 -35.05 8.03
C VAL A 29 -6.26 -34.21 9.23
N PHE A 30 -6.23 -34.83 10.41
CA PHE A 30 -5.73 -34.21 11.64
C PHE A 30 -4.28 -34.62 11.91
N PRO A 31 -3.51 -33.83 12.67
CA PRO A 31 -2.16 -34.21 13.10
C PRO A 31 -2.14 -35.59 13.80
N PRO A 32 -1.04 -36.36 13.65
CA PRO A 32 -0.96 -37.73 14.14
C PRO A 32 -1.21 -37.80 15.66
N GLY A 33 -2.03 -38.76 16.07
CA GLY A 33 -2.39 -38.99 17.48
C GLY A 33 -3.41 -38.01 18.08
N VAL A 34 -3.98 -37.11 17.29
CA VAL A 34 -4.94 -36.10 17.75
C VAL A 34 -6.29 -36.27 17.02
N ASP A 35 -7.39 -36.34 17.77
CA ASP A 35 -8.74 -36.33 17.20
C ASP A 35 -9.27 -34.90 17.01
N ALA A 36 -10.41 -34.73 16.34
CA ALA A 36 -10.98 -33.41 16.08
C ALA A 36 -11.14 -32.57 17.35
N ASN A 37 -11.60 -33.18 18.45
CA ASN A 37 -11.77 -32.47 19.72
C ASN A 37 -10.42 -32.09 20.35
N GLY A 38 -9.46 -33.00 20.32
CA GLY A 38 -8.10 -32.74 20.81
C GLY A 38 -7.36 -31.68 20.00
N TYR A 39 -7.66 -31.55 18.70
CA TYR A 39 -7.11 -30.51 17.85
C TYR A 39 -7.73 -29.15 18.18
N LEU A 40 -9.07 -29.09 18.26
CA LEU A 40 -9.79 -27.85 18.55
C LEU A 40 -9.47 -27.27 19.93
N CYS A 41 -9.23 -28.12 20.94
CA CYS A 41 -8.83 -27.67 22.27
C CYS A 41 -7.40 -27.12 22.35
N LYS A 42 -6.56 -27.33 21.33
CA LYS A 42 -5.14 -26.90 21.32
C LYS A 42 -4.89 -25.61 20.53
N VAL A 43 -5.86 -25.14 19.77
CA VAL A 43 -5.69 -23.97 18.88
C VAL A 43 -6.40 -22.76 19.47
N GLY A 44 -5.76 -21.58 19.39
CA GLY A 44 -6.27 -20.33 19.96
C GLY A 44 -7.56 -19.82 19.31
N GLU A 45 -7.79 -20.17 18.03
CA GLU A 45 -9.00 -19.87 17.28
C GLU A 45 -9.56 -21.14 16.61
N PRO A 46 -10.45 -21.88 17.28
CA PRO A 46 -10.89 -23.19 16.83
C PRO A 46 -11.74 -23.14 15.55
N GLU A 47 -12.57 -22.12 15.35
CA GLU A 47 -13.42 -22.00 14.16
C GLU A 47 -12.59 -21.78 12.89
N THR A 48 -11.67 -20.83 12.90
CA THR A 48 -10.78 -20.52 11.77
C THR A 48 -9.88 -21.71 11.43
N ALA A 49 -9.30 -22.35 12.45
CA ALA A 49 -8.41 -23.50 12.25
C ALA A 49 -9.15 -24.73 11.72
N PHE A 50 -10.40 -24.96 12.16
CA PHE A 50 -11.22 -26.06 11.63
C PHE A 50 -11.69 -25.82 10.20
N ALA A 51 -12.05 -24.57 9.87
CA ALA A 51 -12.45 -24.19 8.52
C ALA A 51 -11.32 -24.47 7.51
N LEU A 52 -10.08 -24.12 7.85
CA LEU A 52 -8.91 -24.43 7.01
C LEU A 52 -8.69 -25.94 6.80
N LEU A 53 -8.93 -26.75 7.84
CA LEU A 53 -8.85 -28.21 7.73
C LEU A 53 -9.99 -28.82 6.89
N LEU A 54 -11.18 -28.22 6.92
CA LEU A 54 -12.31 -28.63 6.07
C LEU A 54 -12.06 -28.28 4.60
N GLU A 55 -11.49 -27.11 4.32
CA GLU A 55 -11.12 -26.70 2.96
C GLU A 55 -9.98 -27.57 2.40
N GLY A 56 -9.08 -28.05 3.26
CA GLY A 56 -8.03 -29.02 2.92
C GLY A 56 -8.47 -30.49 2.90
N ALA A 57 -9.76 -30.81 3.02
CA ALA A 57 -10.23 -32.18 3.07
C ALA A 57 -9.99 -32.91 1.74
N ILE A 58 -9.35 -34.09 1.81
CA ILE A 58 -8.95 -34.86 0.63
C ILE A 58 -9.93 -36.01 0.32
N PRO A 59 -10.10 -36.41 -0.94
CA PRO A 59 -10.90 -37.59 -1.29
C PRO A 59 -10.39 -38.84 -0.56
N MET A 60 -11.29 -39.64 0.01
CA MET A 60 -10.89 -40.72 0.92
C MET A 60 -10.01 -41.80 0.25
N GLN A 61 -10.07 -41.95 -1.08
CA GLN A 61 -9.22 -42.88 -1.84
C GLN A 61 -7.73 -42.47 -1.81
N ALA A 62 -7.42 -41.17 -1.82
CA ALA A 62 -6.05 -40.66 -1.71
C ALA A 62 -5.50 -40.71 -0.28
N ALA A 63 -6.38 -40.71 0.73
CA ALA A 63 -6.00 -40.85 2.14
C ALA A 63 -5.56 -42.28 2.51
N ALA A 64 -6.08 -43.31 1.82
CA ALA A 64 -5.70 -44.70 2.07
C ALA A 64 -4.24 -44.99 1.69
N ASP A 65 -3.73 -44.32 0.64
CA ASP A 65 -2.35 -44.43 0.17
C ASP A 65 -1.34 -43.73 1.10
N MET A 66 -1.77 -42.77 1.93
CA MET A 66 -0.90 -42.12 2.91
C MET A 66 -0.75 -42.92 4.21
N VAL A 67 -1.78 -43.65 4.64
CA VAL A 67 -1.75 -44.49 5.85
C VAL A 67 -0.84 -45.73 5.67
N THR A 68 -0.66 -46.20 4.43
CA THR A 68 0.30 -47.28 4.10
C THR A 68 1.76 -46.81 4.17
N LEU A 69 2.03 -45.53 3.87
CA LEU A 69 3.36 -44.91 3.95
C LEU A 69 3.80 -44.63 5.40
N GLU A 70 2.89 -44.22 6.29
CA GLU A 70 3.21 -43.96 7.71
C GLU A 70 3.55 -45.23 8.52
N ARG A 71 3.18 -46.42 8.04
CA ARG A 71 3.48 -47.69 8.73
C ARG A 71 4.93 -48.17 8.64
N GLN A 72 5.80 -47.48 7.88
CA GLN A 72 7.14 -47.97 7.53
C GLN A 72 8.33 -47.20 8.14
N THR A 73 8.13 -46.32 9.12
CA THR A 73 9.23 -45.57 9.75
C THR A 73 9.28 -45.75 11.27
N PRO A 74 10.42 -46.19 11.86
CA PRO A 74 10.62 -46.18 13.31
C PRO A 74 11.15 -44.82 13.79
N GLU A 75 10.64 -44.35 14.94
CA GLU A 75 11.07 -43.13 15.65
C GLU A 75 12.51 -43.22 16.18
N PRO A 76 13.16 -42.05 16.39
CA PRO A 76 13.95 -41.90 17.61
C PRO A 76 13.69 -40.58 18.38
N ASP A 77 13.62 -40.75 19.70
CA ASP A 77 13.80 -39.75 20.76
C ASP A 77 15.22 -39.14 20.73
N THR A 78 15.32 -37.81 20.95
CA THR A 78 16.01 -37.17 22.09
C THR A 78 16.26 -35.68 21.84
N VAL A 79 15.96 -34.86 22.85
CA VAL A 79 16.26 -33.42 22.95
C VAL A 79 17.73 -33.23 23.37
N PRO A 80 18.43 -32.19 22.86
CA PRO A 80 19.02 -31.24 23.81
C PRO A 80 18.87 -29.76 23.40
N ALA A 81 18.83 -28.91 24.44
CA ALA A 81 18.81 -27.44 24.38
C ALA A 81 20.24 -26.85 24.34
N PRO A 82 20.44 -25.52 24.40
CA PRO A 82 20.84 -24.67 23.28
C PRO A 82 22.31 -24.23 23.35
N ALA A 83 22.91 -23.92 22.20
CA ALA A 83 24.15 -23.16 22.11
C ALA A 83 24.02 -22.09 21.02
N SER A 84 24.22 -20.82 21.40
CA SER A 84 24.60 -19.77 20.44
C SER A 84 25.96 -20.13 19.82
N PRO A 85 26.21 -19.73 18.57
CA PRO A 85 27.11 -18.59 18.40
C PRO A 85 26.84 -17.70 17.17
N LEU A 86 27.37 -16.48 17.29
CA LEU A 86 27.98 -15.61 16.29
C LEU A 86 27.29 -15.42 14.92
N ALA A 87 27.07 -14.12 14.66
CA ALA A 87 26.84 -13.52 13.36
C ALA A 87 27.80 -14.07 12.28
N ALA A 88 27.21 -14.54 11.18
CA ALA A 88 27.86 -14.66 9.90
C ALA A 88 27.20 -13.68 8.93
N GLU A 89 28.00 -12.81 8.31
CA GLU A 89 27.60 -11.97 7.20
C GLU A 89 27.19 -12.84 5.99
N PRO A 90 26.24 -12.38 5.14
CA PRO A 90 25.77 -13.18 4.02
C PRO A 90 26.80 -13.17 2.88
N ALA A 91 27.32 -14.36 2.55
CA ALA A 91 28.02 -14.59 1.30
C ALA A 91 26.98 -14.71 0.15
N PRO A 92 27.21 -14.10 -1.02
CA PRO A 92 26.32 -14.25 -2.17
C PRO A 92 26.37 -15.69 -2.70
N GLY A 93 25.20 -16.27 -2.96
CA GLY A 93 25.05 -17.62 -3.51
C GLY A 93 25.62 -17.70 -4.92
N VAL A 94 26.77 -18.35 -5.06
CA VAL A 94 27.38 -18.69 -6.34
C VAL A 94 27.02 -20.15 -6.66
N THR A 95 26.43 -20.40 -7.82
CA THR A 95 26.36 -21.76 -8.37
C THR A 95 27.78 -22.32 -8.48
N PRO A 96 28.09 -23.52 -7.94
CA PRO A 96 29.47 -24.00 -7.92
C PRO A 96 30.01 -24.08 -9.35
N ASN A 97 31.10 -23.33 -9.61
CA ASN A 97 31.86 -23.23 -10.87
C ASN A 97 31.28 -22.36 -12.00
N VAL A 98 30.36 -21.42 -11.73
CA VAL A 98 29.98 -20.39 -12.71
C VAL A 98 30.34 -18.99 -12.20
N VAL A 99 31.25 -18.31 -12.89
CA VAL A 99 31.67 -16.93 -12.55
C VAL A 99 31.11 -15.98 -13.61
N CYS A 100 30.35 -14.96 -13.20
CA CYS A 100 29.78 -13.95 -14.08
C CYS A 100 30.44 -12.59 -13.81
N GLU A 101 31.00 -11.98 -14.85
CA GLU A 101 31.66 -10.66 -14.79
C GLU A 101 31.09 -9.74 -15.88
N SER A 102 30.94 -8.45 -15.55
CA SER A 102 30.57 -7.43 -16.53
C SER A 102 31.82 -6.92 -17.26
N GLY A 103 31.86 -7.02 -18.59
CA GLY A 103 32.95 -6.50 -19.42
C GLY A 103 32.88 -4.98 -19.65
N GLU A 104 34.01 -4.39 -20.05
CA GLU A 104 34.21 -2.93 -20.20
C GLU A 104 33.29 -2.24 -21.23
N HIS A 105 32.61 -3.00 -22.10
CA HIS A 105 31.75 -2.51 -23.17
C HIS A 105 30.28 -2.98 -23.08
N GLY A 106 29.81 -3.36 -21.88
CA GLY A 106 28.44 -3.85 -21.69
C GLY A 106 28.24 -5.30 -22.16
N GLU A 107 29.34 -6.06 -22.23
CA GLU A 107 29.36 -7.49 -22.50
C GLU A 107 29.22 -8.27 -21.18
N LEU A 108 28.65 -9.46 -21.23
CA LEU A 108 28.55 -10.35 -20.08
C LEU A 108 29.51 -11.54 -20.27
N LEU A 109 30.48 -11.66 -19.37
CA LEU A 109 31.48 -12.72 -19.36
C LEU A 109 31.03 -13.80 -18.39
N ILE A 110 30.91 -15.05 -18.85
CA ILE A 110 30.48 -16.19 -18.03
C ILE A 110 31.48 -17.32 -18.18
N SER A 111 32.10 -17.74 -17.09
CA SER A 111 33.03 -18.88 -17.08
C SER A 111 32.32 -20.12 -16.56
N VAL A 112 32.34 -21.21 -17.34
CA VAL A 112 31.75 -22.51 -17.00
C VAL A 112 32.80 -23.59 -17.22
N GLY A 113 33.47 -24.03 -16.16
CA GLY A 113 34.58 -24.98 -16.27
C GLY A 113 35.75 -24.40 -17.09
N THR A 114 36.11 -25.05 -18.20
CA THR A 114 37.16 -24.57 -19.12
C THR A 114 36.63 -23.60 -20.19
N LEU A 115 35.31 -23.45 -20.30
CA LEU A 115 34.66 -22.62 -21.31
C LEU A 115 34.44 -21.21 -20.80
N GLN A 116 34.97 -20.23 -21.51
CA GLN A 116 34.74 -18.81 -21.28
C GLN A 116 33.76 -18.29 -22.33
N TRP A 117 32.64 -17.75 -21.88
CA TRP A 117 31.59 -17.21 -22.71
C TRP A 117 31.62 -15.69 -22.66
N CYS A 118 31.58 -15.03 -23.81
CA CYS A 118 31.34 -13.59 -23.91
C CYS A 118 30.03 -13.37 -24.66
N LEU A 119 29.09 -12.68 -24.03
CA LEU A 119 27.77 -12.39 -24.57
C LEU A 119 27.64 -10.91 -24.88
N ARG A 120 27.32 -10.61 -26.14
CA ARG A 120 27.11 -9.25 -26.65
C ARG A 120 25.65 -9.02 -26.99
N GLY A 121 25.19 -7.79 -26.78
CA GLY A 121 23.81 -7.36 -27.08
C GLY A 121 22.85 -7.39 -25.90
N MET A 122 23.35 -7.59 -24.68
CA MET A 122 22.54 -7.62 -23.44
C MET A 122 21.70 -6.36 -23.23
N GLY A 123 22.17 -5.19 -23.65
CA GLY A 123 21.40 -3.94 -23.55
C GLY A 123 20.15 -3.85 -24.43
N THR A 124 19.98 -4.76 -25.41
CA THR A 124 18.81 -4.81 -26.29
C THR A 124 17.69 -5.73 -25.78
N VAL A 125 17.99 -6.56 -24.76
CA VAL A 125 17.06 -7.56 -24.22
C VAL A 125 16.40 -7.01 -22.95
N LYS A 126 15.07 -6.88 -22.97
CA LYS A 126 14.28 -6.54 -21.78
C LYS A 126 14.11 -7.78 -20.90
N ALA A 127 14.13 -7.61 -19.57
CA ALA A 127 13.84 -8.67 -18.62
C ALA A 127 12.45 -9.27 -18.90
N GLY A 128 12.37 -10.61 -18.98
CA GLY A 128 11.11 -11.32 -19.28
C GLY A 128 10.68 -11.33 -20.75
N ALA A 129 11.53 -10.93 -21.70
CA ALA A 129 11.22 -11.00 -23.12
C ALA A 129 11.09 -12.45 -23.62
N ALA A 130 10.11 -12.71 -24.49
CA ALA A 130 9.85 -14.04 -25.07
C ALA A 130 10.95 -14.54 -26.03
N ALA A 131 11.85 -13.65 -26.48
CA ALA A 131 12.99 -13.98 -27.31
C ALA A 131 14.24 -13.29 -26.75
N MET A 132 15.36 -14.01 -26.68
CA MET A 132 16.64 -13.51 -26.14
C MET A 132 17.72 -13.72 -27.19
N LYS A 133 17.72 -12.84 -28.19
CA LYS A 133 18.69 -12.87 -29.30
C LYS A 133 19.97 -12.14 -28.90
N LEU A 134 21.06 -12.88 -28.80
CA LEU A 134 22.39 -12.39 -28.42
C LEU A 134 23.42 -12.89 -29.42
N ASN A 135 24.59 -12.24 -29.46
CA ASN A 135 25.77 -12.83 -30.06
C ASN A 135 26.58 -13.49 -28.94
N ALA A 136 26.73 -14.81 -29.01
CA ALA A 136 27.49 -15.57 -28.04
C ALA A 136 28.82 -15.97 -28.66
N GLN A 137 29.88 -15.75 -27.89
CA GLN A 137 31.24 -16.19 -28.17
C GLN A 137 31.64 -17.18 -27.08
N VAL A 138 32.20 -18.32 -27.45
CA VAL A 138 32.74 -19.31 -26.53
C VAL A 138 34.20 -19.61 -26.88
N VAL A 139 35.05 -19.59 -25.86
CA VAL A 139 36.47 -19.91 -25.95
C VAL A 139 36.76 -21.05 -24.98
N ASP A 140 37.40 -22.11 -25.46
CA ASP A 140 37.91 -23.15 -24.59
C ASP A 140 39.34 -22.81 -24.14
N SER A 141 39.52 -22.60 -22.84
CA SER A 141 40.79 -22.19 -22.23
C SER A 141 41.92 -23.23 -22.36
N GLN A 142 41.58 -24.50 -22.61
CA GLN A 142 42.57 -25.57 -22.80
C GLN A 142 43.11 -25.62 -24.23
N SER A 143 42.23 -25.49 -25.23
CA SER A 143 42.60 -25.55 -26.64
C SER A 143 42.90 -24.18 -27.27
N GLY A 144 42.43 -23.09 -26.66
CA GLY A 144 42.50 -21.73 -27.21
C GLY A 144 41.60 -21.51 -28.42
N VAL A 145 40.76 -22.48 -28.77
CA VAL A 145 39.85 -22.41 -29.92
C VAL A 145 38.59 -21.62 -29.54
N LEU A 146 38.08 -20.89 -30.52
CA LEU A 146 37.04 -19.89 -30.39
C LEU A 146 35.91 -20.22 -31.37
N PHE A 147 34.66 -20.14 -30.92
CA PHE A 147 33.47 -20.10 -31.77
C PHE A 147 32.58 -18.92 -31.40
N ALA A 148 32.02 -18.20 -32.38
CA ALA A 148 31.08 -17.11 -32.13
C ALA A 148 29.94 -17.09 -33.17
N ASP A 149 28.69 -17.00 -32.70
CA ASP A 149 27.51 -16.92 -33.56
C ASP A 149 26.31 -16.27 -32.85
N GLY A 150 25.28 -15.90 -33.60
CA GLY A 150 23.99 -15.44 -33.09
C GLY A 150 23.18 -16.59 -32.49
N ILE A 151 22.67 -16.39 -31.29
CA ILE A 151 21.83 -17.37 -30.57
C ILE A 151 20.59 -16.71 -29.99
N ASP A 152 19.45 -17.40 -30.11
CA ASP A 152 18.26 -17.10 -29.31
C ASP A 152 18.17 -18.09 -28.15
N LEU A 153 18.51 -17.65 -26.95
CA LEU A 153 18.62 -18.53 -25.78
C LEU A 153 17.27 -19.08 -25.32
N MET A 154 16.16 -18.40 -25.65
CA MET A 154 14.81 -18.89 -25.34
C MET A 154 14.35 -20.00 -26.32
N SER A 155 15.00 -20.12 -27.47
CA SER A 155 14.67 -21.12 -28.49
C SER A 155 15.50 -22.39 -28.36
N GLY A 156 14.86 -23.51 -28.00
CA GLY A 156 15.52 -24.83 -27.94
C GLY A 156 16.16 -25.26 -29.28
N ARG A 157 15.54 -24.89 -30.41
CA ARG A 157 16.09 -25.14 -31.75
C ARG A 157 17.37 -24.33 -32.01
N SER A 158 17.39 -23.05 -31.60
CA SER A 158 18.58 -22.20 -31.74
C SER A 158 19.73 -22.69 -30.85
N ARG A 159 19.46 -23.02 -29.57
CA ARG A 159 20.45 -23.61 -28.66
C ARG A 159 21.06 -24.90 -29.19
N THR A 160 20.23 -25.77 -29.78
CA THR A 160 20.70 -27.04 -30.38
C THR A 160 21.59 -26.79 -31.60
N SER A 161 21.21 -25.86 -32.48
CA SER A 161 22.00 -25.50 -33.67
C SER A 161 23.36 -24.91 -33.28
N TYR A 162 23.38 -23.97 -32.33
CA TYR A 162 24.60 -23.36 -31.84
C TYR A 162 25.52 -24.39 -31.18
N ALA A 163 24.99 -25.23 -30.28
CA ALA A 163 25.77 -26.28 -29.60
C ALA A 163 26.43 -27.24 -30.59
N ARG A 164 25.72 -27.62 -31.67
CA ARG A 164 26.26 -28.50 -32.71
C ARG A 164 27.42 -27.85 -33.49
N MET A 165 27.30 -26.58 -33.86
CA MET A 165 28.35 -25.87 -34.58
C MET A 165 29.57 -25.61 -33.69
N ALA A 166 29.34 -25.14 -32.46
CA ALA A 166 30.38 -24.94 -31.46
C ALA A 166 31.13 -26.25 -31.13
N ALA A 167 30.42 -27.38 -31.04
CA ALA A 167 31.02 -28.69 -30.76
C ALA A 167 31.96 -29.15 -31.87
N ALA A 168 31.59 -28.90 -33.13
CA ALA A 168 32.41 -29.25 -34.28
C ALA A 168 33.70 -28.43 -34.33
N GLU A 169 33.66 -27.15 -33.98
CA GLU A 169 34.84 -26.29 -33.99
C GLU A 169 35.73 -26.47 -32.76
N LEU A 170 35.15 -26.59 -31.57
CA LEU A 170 35.90 -26.75 -30.31
C LEU A 170 36.40 -28.19 -30.08
N GLY A 171 35.97 -29.16 -30.90
CA GLY A 171 36.30 -30.58 -30.71
C GLY A 171 35.68 -31.20 -29.45
N LEU A 172 34.57 -30.63 -28.97
CA LEU A 172 33.86 -31.07 -27.76
C LEU A 172 32.64 -31.91 -28.10
N THR A 173 32.07 -32.60 -27.11
CA THR A 173 30.82 -33.31 -27.31
C THR A 173 29.64 -32.31 -27.32
N GLU A 174 28.67 -32.53 -28.21
CA GLU A 174 27.48 -31.69 -28.28
C GLU A 174 26.69 -31.67 -26.96
N GLY A 175 26.71 -32.79 -26.22
CA GLY A 175 26.04 -32.92 -24.93
C GLY A 175 26.61 -31.97 -23.86
N ASP A 176 27.94 -31.80 -23.84
CA ASP A 176 28.59 -30.94 -22.85
C ASP A 176 28.35 -29.46 -23.15
N LEU A 177 28.37 -29.06 -24.42
CA LEU A 177 28.03 -27.70 -24.83
C LEU A 177 26.56 -27.35 -24.60
N ARG A 178 25.63 -28.29 -24.80
CA ARG A 178 24.22 -28.08 -24.43
C ARG A 178 24.05 -27.88 -22.92
N ARG A 179 24.77 -28.65 -22.10
CA ARG A 179 24.75 -28.50 -20.63
C ARG A 179 25.32 -27.14 -20.21
N ALA A 180 26.45 -26.74 -20.79
CA ALA A 180 27.07 -25.43 -20.55
C ALA A 180 26.15 -24.27 -20.96
N LEU A 181 25.48 -24.36 -22.12
CA LEU A 181 24.47 -23.37 -22.54
C LEU A 181 23.27 -23.27 -21.57
N GLY A 182 22.89 -24.38 -20.94
CA GLY A 182 21.87 -24.38 -19.88
C GLY A 182 22.33 -23.60 -18.65
N GLN A 183 23.60 -23.75 -18.25
CA GLN A 183 24.21 -23.00 -17.14
C GLN A 183 24.38 -21.53 -17.47
N VAL A 184 24.77 -21.20 -18.71
CA VAL A 184 24.86 -19.83 -19.23
C VAL A 184 23.48 -19.15 -19.21
N LEU A 185 22.42 -19.82 -19.66
CA LEU A 185 21.06 -19.27 -19.60
C LEU A 185 20.64 -18.94 -18.15
N LEU A 186 20.85 -19.88 -17.23
CA LEU A 186 20.51 -19.70 -15.83
C LEU A 186 21.32 -18.57 -15.18
N ALA A 187 22.60 -18.44 -15.53
CA ALA A 187 23.46 -17.35 -15.09
C ALA A 187 22.99 -15.99 -15.62
N ILE A 188 22.51 -15.90 -16.86
CA ILE A 188 21.93 -14.68 -17.42
C ILE A 188 20.63 -14.30 -16.71
N GLU A 189 19.75 -15.27 -16.44
CA GLU A 189 18.51 -15.03 -15.72
C GLU A 189 18.79 -14.51 -14.30
N GLN A 190 19.75 -15.12 -13.60
CA GLN A 190 20.21 -14.63 -12.29
C GLN A 190 20.84 -13.24 -12.37
N TRP A 191 21.67 -12.97 -13.38
CA TRP A 191 22.28 -11.65 -13.59
C TRP A 191 21.23 -10.58 -13.92
N GLN A 192 20.19 -10.90 -14.69
CA GLN A 192 19.07 -9.99 -14.96
C GLN A 192 18.25 -9.70 -13.70
N GLN A 193 18.03 -10.70 -12.83
CA GLN A 193 17.38 -10.51 -11.53
C GLN A 193 18.24 -9.66 -10.59
N GLN A 194 19.56 -9.86 -10.56
CA GLN A 194 20.51 -9.08 -9.77
C GLN A 194 20.66 -7.64 -10.30
N GLY A 195 20.61 -7.44 -11.62
CA GLY A 195 20.60 -6.11 -12.26
C GLY A 195 19.34 -5.30 -11.94
N GLY A 196 18.22 -5.98 -11.63
CA GLY A 196 17.03 -5.35 -11.05
C GLY A 196 17.18 -4.97 -9.57
N ALA A 197 17.93 -5.76 -8.80
CA ALA A 197 18.15 -5.55 -7.37
C ALA A 197 19.26 -4.53 -7.02
N ALA A 198 20.12 -4.16 -7.97
CA ALA A 198 21.27 -3.27 -7.74
C ALA A 198 21.23 -1.94 -8.52
N SER A 199 20.10 -1.55 -9.12
CA SER A 199 19.89 -0.15 -9.51
C SER A 199 19.20 0.58 -8.36
N ALA A 200 19.99 0.95 -7.34
CA ALA A 200 19.71 2.20 -6.66
C ALA A 200 19.76 3.27 -7.76
N ALA A 201 18.60 3.65 -8.30
CA ALA A 201 18.48 4.68 -9.32
C ALA A 201 19.35 5.85 -8.87
N LYS A 202 20.47 6.08 -9.57
CA LYS A 202 21.32 7.23 -9.30
C LYS A 202 20.41 8.42 -9.51
N ALA A 203 20.06 9.10 -8.41
CA ALA A 203 19.26 10.31 -8.46
C ALA A 203 19.85 11.20 -9.57
N PRO A 204 19.01 11.71 -10.49
CA PRO A 204 19.49 12.52 -11.59
C PRO A 204 20.36 13.66 -11.02
N LYS A 205 21.58 13.81 -11.53
CA LYS A 205 22.50 14.86 -11.08
C LYS A 205 21.89 16.20 -11.47
N MET A 206 21.38 16.90 -10.48
CA MET A 206 20.86 18.27 -10.59
C MET A 206 22.00 19.21 -10.98
N SER A 207 21.75 20.10 -11.93
CA SER A 207 22.66 21.21 -12.25
C SER A 207 22.65 22.27 -11.15
N ASP A 208 23.73 23.05 -11.05
CA ASP A 208 23.83 24.14 -10.06
C ASP A 208 22.68 25.15 -10.20
N THR A 209 22.22 25.40 -11.43
CA THR A 209 21.09 26.29 -11.74
C THR A 209 19.76 25.73 -11.25
N GLU A 210 19.51 24.43 -11.44
CA GLU A 210 18.30 23.77 -10.97
C GLU A 210 18.28 23.70 -9.44
N GLN A 211 19.43 23.45 -8.83
CA GLN A 211 19.58 23.44 -7.38
C GLN A 211 19.33 24.82 -6.78
N ALA A 212 19.85 25.88 -7.40
CA ALA A 212 19.59 27.25 -6.96
C ALA A 212 18.09 27.61 -7.07
N ALA A 213 17.42 27.24 -8.17
CA ALA A 213 15.99 27.49 -8.35
C ALA A 213 15.13 26.72 -7.33
N ALA A 214 15.43 25.44 -7.12
CA ALA A 214 14.74 24.59 -6.14
C ALA A 214 14.93 25.11 -4.70
N LEU A 215 16.14 25.55 -4.36
CA LEU A 215 16.42 26.15 -3.05
C LEU A 215 15.74 27.51 -2.88
N ALA A 216 15.68 28.33 -3.93
CA ALA A 216 14.96 29.60 -3.91
C ALA A 216 13.45 29.39 -3.65
N LEU A 217 12.84 28.37 -4.27
CA LEU A 217 11.45 27.98 -3.95
C LEU A 217 11.32 27.62 -2.47
N LEU A 218 12.17 26.74 -1.94
CA LEU A 218 12.10 26.30 -0.54
C LEU A 218 12.33 27.43 0.48
N GLN A 219 13.01 28.51 0.07
CA GLN A 219 13.26 29.70 0.89
C GLN A 219 12.17 30.78 0.77
N GLU A 220 11.16 30.58 -0.09
CA GLU A 220 10.12 31.58 -0.34
C GLU A 220 9.20 31.78 0.88
N PRO A 221 8.98 33.04 1.36
CA PRO A 221 8.21 33.29 2.59
C PRO A 221 6.76 32.78 2.58
N TYR A 222 6.14 32.72 1.39
CA TYR A 222 4.78 32.23 1.20
C TYR A 222 4.75 30.89 0.45
N LEU A 223 5.68 30.00 0.80
CA LEU A 223 5.91 28.70 0.14
C LEU A 223 4.63 27.88 -0.05
N THR A 224 3.76 27.78 0.96
CA THR A 224 2.53 26.99 0.86
C THR A 224 1.54 27.57 -0.13
N ALA A 225 1.36 28.90 -0.14
CA ALA A 225 0.52 29.58 -1.12
C ALA A 225 1.10 29.43 -2.54
N ARG A 226 2.43 29.47 -2.68
CA ARG A 226 3.10 29.23 -3.96
C ARG A 226 2.87 27.81 -4.46
N ILE A 227 3.07 26.79 -3.62
CA ILE A 227 2.80 25.39 -3.95
C ILE A 227 1.34 25.19 -4.38
N THR A 228 0.39 25.80 -3.67
CA THR A 228 -1.03 25.71 -4.03
C THR A 228 -1.32 26.37 -5.40
N ALA A 229 -0.69 27.51 -5.70
CA ALA A 229 -0.81 28.16 -7.00
C ALA A 229 -0.19 27.32 -8.13
N ASP A 230 0.99 26.74 -7.91
CA ASP A 230 1.65 25.88 -8.88
C ASP A 230 0.85 24.58 -9.13
N LEU A 231 0.28 23.97 -8.08
CA LEU A 231 -0.64 22.84 -8.20
C LEU A 231 -1.91 23.18 -9.01
N ALA A 232 -2.43 24.40 -8.85
CA ALA A 232 -3.55 24.88 -9.65
C ALA A 232 -3.15 25.09 -11.12
N ALA A 233 -1.95 25.63 -11.39
CA ALA A 233 -1.38 25.76 -12.72
C ALA A 233 -1.16 24.40 -13.41
N CYS A 234 -0.84 23.36 -12.63
CA CYS A 234 -0.77 21.97 -13.12
C CYS A 234 -2.14 21.38 -13.51
N GLY A 235 -3.24 22.10 -13.25
CA GLY A 235 -4.54 21.86 -13.89
C GLY A 235 -5.61 21.22 -13.01
N VAL A 236 -5.46 21.25 -11.68
CA VAL A 236 -6.52 20.87 -10.74
C VAL A 236 -7.07 22.13 -10.07
N VAL A 237 -8.31 22.49 -10.40
CA VAL A 237 -9.00 23.68 -9.88
C VAL A 237 -9.94 23.31 -8.74
N GLY A 238 -10.14 24.21 -7.78
CA GLY A 238 -11.17 24.09 -6.74
C GLY A 238 -10.90 23.08 -5.63
N GLU A 239 -9.72 22.44 -5.64
CA GLU A 239 -9.32 21.39 -4.68
C GLU A 239 -8.10 21.81 -3.83
N SER A 240 -7.90 23.12 -3.63
CA SER A 240 -6.68 23.68 -3.01
C SER A 240 -6.33 23.04 -1.66
N THR A 241 -7.29 22.88 -0.75
CA THR A 241 -7.09 22.22 0.55
C THR A 241 -6.67 20.76 0.40
N ASN A 242 -7.38 19.99 -0.43
CA ASN A 242 -7.10 18.57 -0.63
C ASN A 242 -5.73 18.35 -1.30
N LEU A 243 -5.38 19.20 -2.28
CA LEU A 243 -4.08 19.19 -2.94
C LEU A 243 -2.95 19.52 -1.97
N LEU A 244 -3.11 20.57 -1.16
CA LEU A 244 -2.10 20.95 -0.16
C LEU A 244 -1.93 19.86 0.91
N ALA A 245 -3.03 19.27 1.39
CA ALA A 245 -2.96 18.18 2.36
C ALA A 245 -2.35 16.91 1.77
N GLY A 246 -2.69 16.56 0.52
CA GLY A 246 -2.05 15.46 -0.21
C GLY A 246 -0.56 15.69 -0.38
N PHE A 247 -0.14 16.91 -0.73
CA PHE A 247 1.26 17.29 -0.86
C PHE A 247 2.02 17.23 0.48
N LEU A 248 1.43 17.76 1.56
CA LEU A 248 2.01 17.68 2.91
C LEU A 248 2.07 16.24 3.41
N ALA A 249 1.09 15.40 3.09
CA ALA A 249 1.20 13.98 3.36
C ALA A 249 2.34 13.35 2.57
N ALA A 250 2.55 13.73 1.30
CA ALA A 250 3.69 13.26 0.50
C ALA A 250 5.05 13.68 1.08
N VAL A 251 5.17 14.89 1.63
CA VAL A 251 6.39 15.35 2.34
C VAL A 251 6.67 14.51 3.59
N SER A 252 5.62 14.05 4.27
CA SER A 252 5.77 13.25 5.50
C SER A 252 6.51 11.93 5.31
N ARG A 253 6.74 11.45 4.07
CA ARG A 253 7.60 10.29 3.76
C ARG A 253 9.01 10.42 4.35
N LYS A 254 9.50 11.65 4.56
CA LYS A 254 10.80 11.95 5.16
C LYS A 254 10.77 11.95 6.71
N LEU A 255 9.60 11.81 7.32
CA LEU A 255 9.42 11.64 8.77
C LEU A 255 9.51 10.16 9.15
N PRO A 256 9.81 9.82 10.42
CA PRO A 256 9.86 8.44 10.89
C PRO A 256 8.48 7.76 10.90
N LYS A 257 7.40 8.54 11.00
CA LYS A 257 6.01 8.06 10.99
C LYS A 257 5.20 8.88 9.97
N PRO A 258 5.23 8.50 8.68
CA PRO A 258 4.53 9.24 7.63
C PRO A 258 3.00 9.16 7.81
N LEU A 259 2.32 10.14 7.22
CA LEU A 259 0.87 10.13 7.05
C LEU A 259 0.48 9.11 5.98
N ALA A 260 -0.77 8.63 6.07
CA ALA A 260 -1.42 7.88 5.01
C ALA A 260 -2.63 8.69 4.53
N VAL A 261 -2.92 8.65 3.24
CA VAL A 261 -4.03 9.36 2.60
C VAL A 261 -4.92 8.36 1.88
N LEU A 262 -6.22 8.51 2.08
CA LEU A 262 -7.26 7.83 1.32
C LEU A 262 -8.14 8.87 0.63
N ILE A 263 -8.12 8.90 -0.69
CA ILE A 263 -8.99 9.75 -1.49
C ILE A 263 -10.26 8.96 -1.80
N GLN A 264 -11.39 9.45 -1.30
CA GLN A 264 -12.69 8.81 -1.41
C GLN A 264 -13.66 9.71 -2.18
N SER A 265 -14.31 9.16 -3.20
CA SER A 265 -15.32 9.88 -3.99
C SER A 265 -16.11 8.92 -4.87
N SER A 266 -17.17 9.41 -5.52
CA SER A 266 -17.88 8.65 -6.56
C SER A 266 -16.99 8.41 -7.80
N SER A 267 -17.34 7.39 -8.60
CA SER A 267 -16.60 7.09 -9.83
C SER A 267 -16.60 8.30 -10.78
N ALA A 268 -15.47 8.51 -11.48
CA ALA A 268 -15.24 9.64 -12.39
C ALA A 268 -15.23 11.06 -11.78
N ALA A 269 -15.30 11.21 -10.44
CA ALA A 269 -15.23 12.54 -9.82
C ALA A 269 -13.83 13.20 -9.81
N GLY A 270 -12.78 12.53 -10.31
CA GLY A 270 -11.43 13.11 -10.40
C GLY A 270 -10.42 12.67 -9.33
N LYS A 271 -10.63 11.53 -8.65
CA LYS A 271 -9.69 10.98 -7.65
C LYS A 271 -8.28 10.75 -8.20
N SER A 272 -8.20 10.07 -9.35
CA SER A 272 -6.93 9.79 -10.01
C SER A 272 -6.24 11.09 -10.40
N SER A 273 -7.00 12.07 -10.90
CA SER A 273 -6.46 13.39 -11.21
C SER A 273 -5.85 14.10 -9.99
N LEU A 274 -6.49 14.01 -8.82
CA LEU A 274 -5.97 14.58 -7.58
C LEU A 274 -4.69 13.86 -7.12
N MET A 275 -4.71 12.52 -7.14
CA MET A 275 -3.56 11.69 -6.82
C MET A 275 -2.38 11.98 -7.75
N ASP A 276 -2.61 11.96 -9.06
CA ASP A 276 -1.57 12.18 -10.09
C ASP A 276 -1.01 13.60 -10.00
N ALA A 277 -1.84 14.61 -9.74
CA ALA A 277 -1.37 15.99 -9.57
C ALA A 277 -0.36 16.13 -8.42
N VAL A 278 -0.60 15.45 -7.30
CA VAL A 278 0.35 15.45 -6.18
C VAL A 278 1.57 14.59 -6.51
N LEU A 279 1.38 13.38 -7.02
CA LEU A 279 2.48 12.44 -7.30
C LEU A 279 3.44 12.94 -8.39
N ASN A 280 2.97 13.71 -9.37
CA ASN A 280 3.82 14.28 -10.41
C ASN A 280 4.85 15.26 -9.86
N LEU A 281 4.54 15.96 -8.76
CA LEU A 281 5.49 16.85 -8.08
C LEU A 281 6.53 16.10 -7.24
N ILE A 282 6.38 14.78 -7.06
CA ILE A 282 7.31 13.94 -6.32
C ILE A 282 8.27 13.24 -7.30
N PRO A 283 9.58 13.21 -6.99
CA PRO A 283 10.57 12.51 -7.81
C PRO A 283 10.17 11.06 -8.08
N GLU A 284 10.39 10.60 -9.32
CA GLU A 284 10.03 9.24 -9.74
C GLU A 284 10.74 8.17 -8.92
N GLU A 285 11.97 8.44 -8.48
CA GLU A 285 12.75 7.53 -7.63
C GLU A 285 12.20 7.38 -6.19
N GLU A 286 11.34 8.32 -5.76
CA GLU A 286 10.73 8.34 -4.42
C GLU A 286 9.24 7.96 -4.43
N ARG A 287 8.69 7.52 -5.57
CA ARG A 287 7.31 7.06 -5.70
C ARG A 287 7.21 5.73 -6.43
N ILE A 288 6.26 4.91 -6.03
CA ILE A 288 5.89 3.66 -6.69
C ILE A 288 4.38 3.67 -6.85
N GLN A 289 3.90 3.51 -8.08
CA GLN A 289 2.48 3.56 -8.42
C GLN A 289 2.04 2.24 -9.02
N TYR A 290 0.99 1.65 -8.46
CA TYR A 290 0.34 0.46 -8.98
C TYR A 290 -1.12 0.75 -9.30
N SER A 291 -1.59 0.26 -10.45
CA SER A 291 -3.03 0.29 -10.79
C SER A 291 -3.79 -0.67 -9.88
N ALA A 292 -3.34 -1.92 -9.81
CA ALA A 292 -3.90 -2.96 -8.95
C ALA A 292 -2.78 -3.84 -8.37
N MET A 293 -3.01 -4.41 -7.20
CA MET A 293 -2.01 -5.19 -6.48
C MET A 293 -2.68 -6.28 -5.64
N THR A 294 -2.12 -7.49 -5.64
CA THR A 294 -2.60 -8.58 -4.78
C THR A 294 -1.98 -8.45 -3.39
N GLY A 295 -2.71 -8.83 -2.33
CA GLY A 295 -2.19 -8.75 -0.95
C GLY A 295 -0.86 -9.49 -0.74
N GLN A 296 -0.65 -10.58 -1.48
CA GLN A 296 0.59 -11.36 -1.42
C GLN A 296 1.78 -10.64 -2.09
N SER A 297 1.55 -9.94 -3.20
CA SER A 297 2.64 -9.25 -3.92
C SER A 297 3.34 -8.19 -3.06
N LEU A 298 2.68 -7.65 -2.04
CA LEU A 298 3.24 -6.60 -1.16
C LEU A 298 4.35 -7.14 -0.28
N PHE A 299 4.31 -8.42 0.08
CA PHE A 299 5.37 -9.08 0.84
C PHE A 299 6.61 -9.38 -0.03
N TYR A 300 6.42 -9.57 -1.34
CA TYR A 300 7.51 -9.78 -2.29
C TYR A 300 8.15 -8.47 -2.76
N LEU A 301 7.56 -7.31 -2.45
CA LEU A 301 8.20 -6.00 -2.65
C LEU A 301 9.41 -5.78 -1.75
N GLY A 302 9.74 -6.68 -0.82
CA GLY A 302 10.90 -6.53 0.06
C GLY A 302 12.24 -6.43 -0.68
N GLU A 303 12.29 -6.93 -1.92
CA GLU A 303 13.42 -6.74 -2.83
C GLU A 303 13.56 -5.29 -3.33
N THR A 304 12.47 -4.52 -3.27
CA THR A 304 12.42 -3.10 -3.62
C THR A 304 12.48 -2.25 -2.34
N ASN A 305 13.47 -1.36 -2.22
CA ASN A 305 13.54 -0.46 -1.07
C ASN A 305 12.35 0.52 -1.06
N LEU A 306 11.43 0.38 -0.09
CA LEU A 306 10.27 1.26 0.10
C LEU A 306 10.54 2.41 1.10
N GLN A 307 11.70 2.42 1.77
CA GLN A 307 12.00 3.42 2.79
C GLN A 307 12.01 4.83 2.20
N HIS A 308 11.30 5.74 2.86
CA HIS A 308 11.10 7.13 2.45
C HIS A 308 10.43 7.32 1.09
N LYS A 309 9.71 6.30 0.60
CA LYS A 309 8.95 6.37 -0.67
C LYS A 309 7.46 6.49 -0.45
N ILE A 310 6.77 6.90 -1.50
CA ILE A 310 5.31 6.89 -1.59
C ILE A 310 4.87 5.62 -2.32
N LEU A 311 3.98 4.85 -1.70
CA LEU A 311 3.26 3.76 -2.35
C LEU A 311 1.85 4.23 -2.70
N ALA A 312 1.60 4.37 -4.01
CA ALA A 312 0.32 4.80 -4.54
C ALA A 312 -0.45 3.62 -5.15
N ILE A 313 -1.71 3.42 -4.73
CA ILE A 313 -2.58 2.34 -5.22
C ILE A 313 -3.89 2.96 -5.71
N ALA A 314 -4.16 2.81 -7.00
CA ALA A 314 -5.24 3.54 -7.68
C ALA A 314 -6.63 2.85 -7.60
N GLU A 315 -6.69 1.52 -7.54
CA GLU A 315 -7.96 0.80 -7.69
C GLU A 315 -8.48 0.16 -6.38
N GLU A 316 -9.82 0.16 -6.26
CA GLU A 316 -10.59 -0.34 -5.11
C GLU A 316 -10.23 -1.77 -4.70
N GLU A 317 -10.11 -2.66 -5.68
CA GLU A 317 -9.84 -4.09 -5.44
C GLU A 317 -8.44 -4.30 -4.86
N GLY A 318 -7.46 -3.46 -5.27
CA GLY A 318 -6.10 -3.50 -4.73
C GLY A 318 -6.05 -3.14 -3.25
N VAL A 319 -6.83 -2.15 -2.83
CA VAL A 319 -6.92 -1.76 -1.41
C VAL A 319 -7.57 -2.87 -0.58
N ARG A 320 -8.64 -3.51 -1.08
CA ARG A 320 -9.33 -4.58 -0.34
C ARG A 320 -8.46 -5.81 -0.16
N GLN A 321 -7.77 -6.26 -1.21
CA GLN A 321 -6.91 -7.45 -1.17
C GLN A 321 -5.65 -7.23 -0.34
N ALA A 322 -5.12 -6.00 -0.30
CA ALA A 322 -3.90 -5.66 0.43
C ALA A 322 -4.14 -4.99 1.80
N ALA A 323 -5.40 -4.79 2.21
CA ALA A 323 -5.77 -4.03 3.41
C ALA A 323 -4.98 -4.46 4.65
N TYR A 324 -4.87 -5.77 4.90
CA TYR A 324 -4.13 -6.31 6.05
C TYR A 324 -2.64 -5.91 6.03
N ALA A 325 -1.97 -6.08 4.88
CA ALA A 325 -0.57 -5.73 4.73
C ALA A 325 -0.35 -4.19 4.80
N LEU A 326 -1.26 -3.40 4.24
CA LEU A 326 -1.20 -1.94 4.36
C LEU A 326 -1.38 -1.45 5.82
N LYS A 327 -2.24 -2.12 6.60
CA LYS A 327 -2.41 -1.83 8.04
C LYS A 327 -1.13 -2.03 8.82
N LEU A 328 -0.49 -3.19 8.66
CA LEU A 328 0.75 -3.54 9.35
C LEU A 328 1.90 -2.61 8.97
N LEU A 329 2.03 -2.29 7.67
CA LEU A 329 3.07 -1.37 7.19
C LEU A 329 2.90 0.04 7.75
N GLN A 330 1.65 0.47 7.99
CA GLN A 330 1.36 1.76 8.63
C GLN A 330 1.67 1.72 10.14
N SER A 331 1.29 0.66 10.85
CA SER A 331 1.39 0.62 12.32
C SER A 331 2.78 0.27 12.81
N ASP A 332 3.38 -0.74 12.20
CA ASP A 332 4.60 -1.40 12.68
C ASP A 332 5.83 -0.91 11.91
N GLY A 333 5.61 -0.28 10.76
CA GLY A 333 6.67 0.27 9.92
C GLY A 333 7.49 -0.80 9.19
N GLU A 334 7.15 -2.08 9.35
CA GLU A 334 7.74 -3.20 8.62
C GLU A 334 6.70 -4.31 8.37
N LEU A 335 6.93 -5.09 7.32
CA LEU A 335 6.18 -6.30 7.03
C LEU A 335 7.13 -7.46 6.97
N THR A 336 6.83 -8.54 7.67
CA THR A 336 7.58 -9.79 7.57
C THR A 336 6.63 -10.92 7.23
N MET A 337 6.97 -11.68 6.19
CA MET A 337 6.27 -12.90 5.82
C MET A 337 7.26 -14.05 5.69
N ALA A 338 7.00 -15.15 6.39
CA ALA A 338 7.67 -16.40 6.17
C ALA A 338 6.89 -17.20 5.13
N SER A 339 7.52 -17.53 4.00
CA SER A 339 6.93 -18.36 2.95
C SER A 339 7.85 -19.54 2.63
N THR A 340 7.27 -20.71 2.42
CA THR A 340 8.03 -21.92 2.08
C THR A 340 8.48 -21.85 0.63
N GLY A 341 9.77 -21.62 0.39
CA GLY A 341 10.41 -21.77 -0.90
C GLY A 341 10.97 -23.19 -1.06
N LYS A 342 11.16 -23.64 -2.30
CA LYS A 342 12.02 -24.81 -2.56
C LYS A 342 13.46 -24.35 -2.66
N ASP A 343 14.34 -25.03 -1.95
CA ASP A 343 15.78 -24.87 -2.13
C ASP A 343 16.20 -25.55 -3.44
N GLU A 344 16.73 -24.77 -4.37
CA GLU A 344 17.11 -25.23 -5.71
C GLU A 344 18.25 -26.27 -5.68
N ALA A 345 19.06 -26.28 -4.61
CA ALA A 345 20.16 -27.23 -4.46
C ALA A 345 19.71 -28.57 -3.87
N THR A 346 18.74 -28.57 -2.95
CA THR A 346 18.36 -29.76 -2.16
C THR A 346 16.96 -30.28 -2.46
N GLY A 347 16.12 -29.50 -3.15
CA GLY A 347 14.71 -29.82 -3.40
C GLY A 347 13.82 -29.75 -2.14
N ASN A 348 14.40 -29.44 -0.99
CA ASN A 348 13.70 -29.37 0.28
C ASN A 348 12.92 -28.06 0.40
N LEU A 349 11.81 -28.12 1.15
CA LEU A 349 11.07 -26.93 1.53
C LEU A 349 11.88 -26.16 2.58
N VAL A 350 12.35 -24.97 2.23
CA VAL A 350 13.05 -24.05 3.12
C VAL A 350 12.20 -22.80 3.28
N THR A 351 11.97 -22.41 4.53
CA THR A 351 11.24 -21.18 4.84
C THR A 351 12.12 -19.97 4.51
N LYS A 352 11.72 -19.20 3.50
CA LYS A 352 12.31 -17.90 3.16
C LYS A 352 11.50 -16.80 3.84
N SER A 353 12.18 -15.91 4.57
CA SER A 353 11.57 -14.73 5.17
C SER A 353 11.73 -13.53 4.23
N TYR A 354 10.62 -12.90 3.85
CA TYR A 354 10.59 -11.64 3.13
C TYR A 354 10.27 -10.51 4.11
N THR A 355 11.15 -9.52 4.19
CA THR A 355 10.96 -8.34 5.05
C THR A 355 10.93 -7.06 4.20
N VAL A 356 9.84 -6.30 4.32
CA VAL A 356 9.69 -4.98 3.73
C VAL A 356 9.86 -3.95 4.85
N LYS A 357 10.79 -3.01 4.70
CA LYS A 357 11.02 -1.95 5.69
C LYS A 357 10.48 -0.61 5.21
N GLY A 358 9.72 0.05 6.08
CA GLY A 358 9.37 1.45 5.99
C GLY A 358 10.42 2.37 6.63
N PRO A 359 10.13 3.67 6.79
CA PRO A 359 8.81 4.32 6.65
C PRO A 359 8.35 4.47 5.20
N VAL A 360 7.05 4.28 4.94
CA VAL A 360 6.43 4.45 3.60
C VAL A 360 5.17 5.31 3.74
N MET A 361 5.01 6.31 2.87
CA MET A 361 3.78 7.09 2.79
C MET A 361 2.79 6.34 1.89
N LEU A 362 1.56 6.13 2.35
CA LEU A 362 0.51 5.46 1.58
C LEU A 362 -0.43 6.49 0.96
N MET A 363 -0.67 6.39 -0.35
CA MET A 363 -1.68 7.20 -1.05
C MET A 363 -2.62 6.26 -1.81
N LEU A 364 -3.86 6.19 -1.35
CA LEU A 364 -4.85 5.22 -1.81
C LEU A 364 -6.04 5.96 -2.40
N THR A 365 -6.62 5.46 -3.48
CA THR A 365 -7.90 5.96 -4.01
C THR A 365 -8.97 4.87 -3.96
N THR A 366 -10.19 5.23 -3.57
CA THR A 366 -11.31 4.28 -3.48
C THR A 366 -12.63 4.89 -3.93
N THR A 367 -13.45 4.09 -4.60
CA THR A 367 -14.86 4.36 -4.89
C THR A 367 -15.80 3.84 -3.80
N ALA A 368 -15.35 2.89 -3.00
CA ALA A 368 -16.16 2.27 -1.97
C ALA A 368 -16.38 3.22 -0.78
N ILE A 369 -17.63 3.29 -0.34
CA ILE A 369 -17.98 3.89 0.95
C ILE A 369 -17.62 2.93 2.10
N ASP A 370 -17.66 1.62 1.81
CA ASP A 370 -17.43 0.52 2.75
C ASP A 370 -15.99 0.00 2.64
N VAL A 371 -15.05 0.84 3.05
CA VAL A 371 -13.65 0.43 3.27
C VAL A 371 -13.51 -0.04 4.70
N ASP A 372 -12.58 -0.97 4.94
CA ASP A 372 -12.20 -1.40 6.27
C ASP A 372 -12.01 -0.21 7.23
N GLU A 373 -12.82 -0.17 8.28
CA GLU A 373 -12.90 0.95 9.21
C GLU A 373 -11.57 1.19 9.94
N GLU A 374 -10.80 0.12 10.14
CA GLU A 374 -9.48 0.18 10.75
C GLU A 374 -8.47 0.91 9.85
N LEU A 375 -8.51 0.67 8.54
CA LEU A 375 -7.68 1.35 7.55
C LEU A 375 -8.11 2.81 7.40
N LEU A 376 -9.42 3.07 7.30
CA LEU A 376 -9.99 4.42 7.27
C LEU A 376 -9.52 5.25 8.48
N ASN A 377 -9.58 4.68 9.67
CA ASN A 377 -9.16 5.34 10.90
C ASN A 377 -7.63 5.57 10.99
N ARG A 378 -6.82 4.99 10.10
CA ARG A 378 -5.37 5.23 10.00
C ARG A 378 -4.99 6.26 8.93
N CYS A 379 -5.87 6.51 7.96
CA CYS A 379 -5.65 7.47 6.90
C CYS A 379 -6.26 8.85 7.21
N LEU A 380 -5.75 9.87 6.52
CA LEU A 380 -6.44 11.12 6.26
C LEU A 380 -7.40 10.89 5.09
N VAL A 381 -8.69 11.10 5.31
CA VAL A 381 -9.71 10.88 4.27
C VAL A 381 -9.95 12.18 3.53
N LEU A 382 -9.61 12.22 2.24
CA LEU A 382 -9.84 13.36 1.36
C LEU A 382 -11.07 13.09 0.50
N THR A 383 -12.07 13.96 0.59
CA THR A 383 -13.29 13.88 -0.23
C THR A 383 -13.21 14.90 -1.35
N VAL A 384 -13.40 14.45 -2.59
CA VAL A 384 -13.40 15.32 -3.77
C VAL A 384 -14.71 16.12 -3.85
N ASN A 385 -14.65 17.36 -4.34
CA ASN A 385 -15.80 18.22 -4.55
C ASN A 385 -16.56 17.81 -5.82
N GLU A 386 -17.80 17.35 -5.63
CA GLU A 386 -18.70 16.89 -6.70
C GLU A 386 -19.78 17.95 -7.03
N SER A 387 -19.58 19.21 -6.63
CA SER A 387 -20.57 20.26 -6.88
C SER A 387 -20.68 20.61 -8.37
N ARG A 388 -21.82 21.23 -8.72
CA ARG A 388 -22.06 21.68 -10.09
C ARG A 388 -21.08 22.79 -10.48
N GLU A 389 -20.84 23.75 -9.58
CA GLU A 389 -19.91 24.86 -9.77
C GLU A 389 -18.50 24.34 -10.04
N GLN A 390 -18.09 23.30 -9.31
CA GLN A 390 -16.81 22.64 -9.50
C GLN A 390 -16.72 21.96 -10.87
N THR A 391 -17.78 21.26 -11.29
CA THR A 391 -17.84 20.64 -12.61
C THR A 391 -17.76 21.69 -13.73
N GLU A 392 -18.45 22.82 -13.59
CA GLU A 392 -18.41 23.94 -14.53
C GLU A 392 -16.99 24.54 -14.64
N ALA A 393 -16.30 24.70 -13.50
CA ALA A 393 -14.91 25.16 -13.45
C ALA A 393 -13.95 24.18 -14.16
N ILE A 394 -14.09 22.87 -13.92
CA ILE A 394 -13.30 21.83 -14.61
C ILE A 394 -13.51 21.91 -16.12
N HIS A 395 -14.77 22.02 -16.59
CA HIS A 395 -15.07 22.16 -18.01
C HIS A 395 -14.44 23.41 -18.63
N ALA A 396 -14.41 24.54 -17.89
CA ALA A 396 -13.77 25.77 -18.36
C ALA A 396 -12.26 25.57 -18.56
N VAL A 397 -11.57 24.91 -17.63
CA VAL A 397 -10.14 24.60 -17.75
C VAL A 397 -9.86 23.61 -18.88
N GLN A 398 -10.68 22.57 -19.03
CA GLN A 398 -10.53 21.62 -20.12
C GLN A 398 -10.68 22.29 -21.50
N ARG A 399 -11.59 23.26 -21.65
CA ARG A 399 -11.70 24.08 -22.87
C ARG A 399 -10.50 24.99 -23.04
N HIS A 400 -10.04 25.65 -21.97
CA HIS A 400 -8.86 26.51 -22.01
C HIS A 400 -7.60 25.76 -22.46
N LYS A 401 -7.41 24.50 -22.03
CA LYS A 401 -6.31 23.64 -22.48
C LYS A 401 -6.27 23.40 -23.99
N GLN A 402 -7.40 23.54 -24.69
CA GLN A 402 -7.47 23.40 -26.15
C GLN A 402 -7.11 24.69 -26.91
N THR A 403 -6.78 25.77 -26.20
CA THR A 403 -6.35 27.05 -26.78
C THR A 403 -4.83 27.12 -26.91
N LEU A 404 -4.32 28.04 -27.73
CA LEU A 404 -2.87 28.29 -27.85
C LEU A 404 -2.25 28.67 -26.49
N GLU A 405 -2.95 29.50 -25.71
CA GLU A 405 -2.51 29.90 -24.36
C GLU A 405 -2.44 28.68 -23.42
N GLY A 406 -3.42 27.77 -23.50
CA GLY A 406 -3.42 26.52 -22.76
C GLY A 406 -2.29 25.56 -23.16
N LEU A 407 -1.93 25.50 -24.44
CA LEU A 407 -0.79 24.71 -24.93
C LEU A 407 0.55 25.30 -24.47
N LEU A 408 0.69 26.62 -24.48
CA LEU A 408 1.89 27.29 -23.96
C LEU A 408 2.05 27.08 -22.44
N ALA A 409 0.94 27.07 -21.71
CA ALA A 409 0.92 26.74 -20.28
C ALA A 409 1.33 25.29 -19.98
N GLU A 410 1.29 24.38 -20.96
CA GLU A 410 1.79 23.00 -20.79
C GLU A 410 3.31 22.96 -20.57
N ASN A 411 4.06 23.82 -21.27
CA ASN A 411 5.50 23.95 -21.03
C ASN A 411 5.79 24.49 -19.63
N GLU A 412 4.95 25.41 -19.13
CA GLU A 412 5.07 25.93 -17.77
C GLU A 412 4.80 24.84 -16.73
N ARG A 413 3.80 23.97 -16.96
CA ARG A 413 3.54 22.80 -16.10
C ARG A 413 4.76 21.89 -15.99
N ASP A 414 5.41 21.58 -17.11
CA ASP A 414 6.56 20.67 -17.11
C ASP A 414 7.75 21.31 -16.36
N TYR A 415 7.96 22.61 -16.52
CA TYR A 415 8.93 23.38 -15.74
C TYR A 415 8.63 23.34 -14.23
N LEU A 416 7.38 23.64 -13.84
CA LEU A 416 6.96 23.61 -12.43
C LEU A 416 7.11 22.20 -11.84
N THR A 417 6.76 21.17 -12.60
CA THR A 417 6.91 19.77 -12.19
C THR A 417 8.37 19.45 -11.87
N GLN A 418 9.30 19.81 -12.77
CA GLN A 418 10.73 19.62 -12.54
C GLN A 418 11.25 20.43 -11.34
N LEU A 419 10.82 21.68 -11.20
CA LEU A 419 11.18 22.55 -10.08
C LEU A 419 10.78 21.92 -8.74
N HIS A 420 9.54 21.43 -8.62
CA HIS A 420 9.04 20.79 -7.41
C HIS A 420 9.73 19.46 -7.14
N GLN A 421 9.96 18.62 -8.15
CA GLN A 421 10.72 17.38 -7.98
C GLN A 421 12.14 17.67 -7.46
N ASN A 422 12.80 18.68 -8.01
CA ASN A 422 14.13 19.10 -7.55
C ASN A 422 14.08 19.63 -6.11
N ALA A 423 13.10 20.45 -5.76
CA ALA A 423 12.90 20.90 -4.38
C ALA A 423 12.69 19.73 -3.41
N GLN A 424 11.89 18.73 -3.80
CA GLN A 424 11.65 17.52 -3.02
C GLN A 424 12.93 16.68 -2.81
N ARG A 425 13.84 16.63 -3.80
CA ARG A 425 15.16 15.97 -3.67
C ARG A 425 16.06 16.67 -2.65
N LEU A 426 15.93 17.99 -2.48
CA LEU A 426 16.71 18.76 -1.52
C LEU A 426 16.21 18.63 -0.08
N LEU A 427 14.95 18.20 0.14
CA LEU A 427 14.42 18.02 1.49
C LEU A 427 15.15 16.89 2.23
N LYS A 428 15.71 17.20 3.41
CA LYS A 428 16.39 16.23 4.26
C LYS A 428 15.44 15.66 5.31
N PRO A 429 15.58 14.37 5.68
CA PRO A 429 14.88 13.81 6.83
C PRO A 429 15.48 14.42 8.11
N LEU A 430 14.76 15.35 8.74
CA LEU A 430 15.16 16.02 9.98
C LEU A 430 14.17 15.70 11.10
N ASN A 431 14.64 15.73 12.35
CA ASN A 431 13.75 15.63 13.49
C ASN A 431 12.98 16.93 13.66
N VAL A 432 11.70 16.82 14.00
CA VAL A 432 10.84 17.98 14.23
C VAL A 432 10.38 17.97 15.68
N VAL A 433 10.75 19.02 16.41
CA VAL A 433 10.34 19.24 17.80
C VAL A 433 9.21 20.25 17.81
N ASN A 434 8.14 19.98 18.55
CA ASN A 434 7.05 20.92 18.76
C ASN A 434 7.10 21.50 20.19
N PRO A 435 7.64 22.72 20.39
CA PRO A 435 7.66 23.36 21.70
C PRO A 435 6.26 23.59 22.29
N TYR A 436 5.25 23.73 21.45
CA TYR A 436 3.87 24.00 21.83
C TYR A 436 3.05 22.73 22.06
N ALA A 437 3.65 21.54 21.95
CA ALA A 437 2.92 20.27 22.07
C ALA A 437 2.10 20.13 23.36
N HIS A 438 2.61 20.66 24.48
CA HIS A 438 1.93 20.65 25.77
C HIS A 438 0.71 21.59 25.85
N GLN A 439 0.62 22.55 24.93
CA GLN A 439 -0.50 23.48 24.84
C GLN A 439 -1.59 22.90 23.93
N LEU A 440 -1.24 22.10 22.93
CA LEU A 440 -2.20 21.51 22.01
C LEU A 440 -3.20 20.62 22.75
N THR A 441 -4.44 21.06 22.82
CA THR A 441 -5.58 20.27 23.30
C THR A 441 -6.28 19.59 22.12
N PHE A 442 -6.80 18.40 22.36
CA PHE A 442 -7.60 17.65 21.40
C PHE A 442 -8.71 16.95 22.19
N MET A 443 -9.89 16.74 21.59
CA MET A 443 -11.00 16.09 22.29
C MET A 443 -10.57 14.71 22.82
N SER A 444 -10.92 14.39 24.06
CA SER A 444 -10.50 13.17 24.76
C SER A 444 -11.66 12.22 25.09
N ASP A 445 -12.83 12.51 24.56
CA ASP A 445 -14.12 11.84 24.80
C ASP A 445 -14.25 10.51 24.05
N LYS A 446 -13.67 10.38 22.85
CA LYS A 446 -13.72 9.15 22.03
C LYS A 446 -12.34 8.50 21.88
N THR A 447 -12.26 7.17 21.89
CA THR A 447 -11.00 6.43 21.64
C THR A 447 -10.38 6.72 20.27
N ARG A 448 -11.20 7.04 19.28
CA ARG A 448 -10.80 7.44 17.93
C ARG A 448 -9.89 8.68 17.93
N THR A 449 -10.13 9.64 18.82
CA THR A 449 -9.39 10.90 18.87
C THR A 449 -7.90 10.71 19.17
N ARG A 450 -7.50 9.58 19.76
CA ARG A 450 -6.09 9.22 19.96
C ARG A 450 -5.34 9.11 18.63
N ARG A 451 -5.97 8.50 17.61
CA ARG A 451 -5.38 8.33 16.27
C ARG A 451 -5.38 9.66 15.52
N ASP A 452 -6.50 10.38 15.56
CA ASP A 452 -6.61 11.66 14.85
C ASP A 452 -5.71 12.74 15.46
N HIS A 453 -5.50 12.73 16.78
CA HIS A 453 -4.50 13.56 17.43
C HIS A 453 -3.10 13.27 16.89
N MET A 454 -2.71 12.00 16.73
CA MET A 454 -1.41 11.67 16.14
C MET A 454 -1.30 12.14 14.69
N LYS A 455 -2.36 12.00 13.88
CA LYS A 455 -2.38 12.54 12.50
C LYS A 455 -2.19 14.05 12.49
N TYR A 456 -2.88 14.76 13.39
CA TYR A 456 -2.77 16.20 13.55
C TYR A 456 -1.33 16.62 13.92
N LEU A 457 -0.71 15.95 14.90
CA LEU A 457 0.68 16.21 15.27
C LEU A 457 1.65 15.94 14.11
N THR A 458 1.47 14.84 13.37
CA THR A 458 2.31 14.53 12.19
C THR A 458 2.08 15.54 11.06
N LEU A 459 0.87 16.06 10.89
CA LEU A 459 0.59 17.13 9.92
C LEU A 459 1.38 18.41 10.26
N ILE A 460 1.39 18.83 11.53
CA ILE A 460 2.22 19.94 12.01
C ILE A 460 3.69 19.68 11.72
N GLN A 461 4.17 18.46 12.00
CA GLN A 461 5.57 18.09 11.75
C GLN A 461 5.91 18.16 10.26
N SER A 462 5.01 17.71 9.38
CA SER A 462 5.23 17.75 7.93
C SER A 462 5.29 19.19 7.41
N ILE A 463 4.44 20.09 7.93
CA ILE A 463 4.47 21.51 7.59
C ILE A 463 5.82 22.12 8.02
N ALA A 464 6.27 21.87 9.24
CA ALA A 464 7.57 22.37 9.68
C ALA A 464 8.74 21.80 8.86
N LEU A 465 8.69 20.51 8.50
CA LEU A 465 9.70 19.85 7.66
C LEU A 465 9.78 20.43 6.24
N LEU A 466 8.64 20.78 5.65
CA LEU A 466 8.59 21.48 4.36
C LEU A 466 9.33 22.82 4.44
N HIS A 467 9.18 23.55 5.55
CA HIS A 467 9.85 24.83 5.79
C HIS A 467 11.28 24.70 6.33
N GLN A 468 11.93 23.53 6.27
CA GLN A 468 13.25 23.32 6.90
C GLN A 468 14.34 24.31 6.43
N TYR A 469 14.24 24.83 5.19
CA TYR A 469 15.18 25.82 4.64
C TYR A 469 14.87 27.28 5.06
N GLN A 470 13.78 27.49 5.80
CA GLN A 470 13.35 28.78 6.37
C GLN A 470 13.52 28.80 7.90
N ARG A 471 14.14 27.77 8.46
CA ARG A 471 14.31 27.57 9.89
C ARG A 471 15.78 27.37 10.23
N GLU A 472 16.14 27.71 11.46
CA GLU A 472 17.44 27.36 12.01
C GLU A 472 17.46 25.87 12.40
N ILE A 473 18.47 25.14 11.92
CA ILE A 473 18.71 23.75 12.34
C ILE A 473 19.46 23.77 13.65
N LYS A 474 18.82 23.28 14.71
CA LYS A 474 19.38 23.20 16.06
C LYS A 474 19.98 21.82 16.32
N THR A 475 20.94 21.76 17.23
CA THR A 475 21.57 20.50 17.65
C THR A 475 21.42 20.31 19.15
N ALA A 476 21.09 19.09 19.56
CA ALA A 476 21.06 18.68 20.97
C ALA A 476 21.93 17.44 21.17
N ALA A 477 22.79 17.47 22.19
CA ALA A 477 23.60 16.32 22.58
C ALA A 477 22.98 15.63 23.81
N HIS A 478 22.69 14.34 23.70
CA HIS A 478 22.24 13.53 24.83
C HIS A 478 22.94 12.18 24.82
N ARG A 479 23.61 11.83 25.94
CA ARG A 479 24.34 10.56 26.11
C ARG A 479 25.30 10.23 24.95
N GLY A 480 26.03 11.24 24.46
CA GLY A 480 27.01 11.08 23.38
C GLY A 480 26.42 10.97 21.96
N LYS A 481 25.10 11.09 21.79
CA LYS A 481 24.45 11.20 20.47
C LYS A 481 24.06 12.66 20.20
N THR A 482 24.41 13.16 19.03
CA THR A 482 23.98 14.48 18.52
C THR A 482 22.74 14.32 17.66
N LEU A 483 21.68 15.07 17.98
CA LEU A 483 20.42 15.09 17.25
C LEU A 483 20.25 16.46 16.59
N GLU A 484 20.14 16.49 15.26
CA GLU A 484 19.72 17.67 14.50
C GLU A 484 18.19 17.74 14.47
N TYR A 485 17.64 18.91 14.75
CA TYR A 485 16.21 19.14 14.76
C TYR A 485 15.83 20.57 14.37
N ILE A 486 14.60 20.73 13.90
CA ILE A 486 13.94 22.03 13.69
C ILE A 486 12.76 22.16 14.64
N GLU A 487 12.37 23.40 14.94
CA GLU A 487 11.25 23.71 15.82
C GLU A 487 10.01 24.15 15.03
N VAL A 488 8.87 23.60 15.43
CA VAL A 488 7.55 24.05 14.97
C VAL A 488 7.29 25.49 15.42
N THR A 489 6.68 26.27 14.55
CA THR A 489 6.20 27.63 14.83
C THR A 489 4.69 27.69 14.97
N LYS A 490 4.18 28.82 15.48
CA LYS A 490 2.73 29.06 15.59
C LYS A 490 2.03 29.08 14.23
N ASP A 491 2.71 29.52 13.18
CA ASP A 491 2.14 29.57 11.82
C ASP A 491 1.91 28.16 11.27
N ASP A 492 2.82 27.22 11.55
CA ASP A 492 2.66 25.81 11.18
C ASP A 492 1.43 25.21 11.85
N ILE A 493 1.19 25.55 13.12
CA ILE A 493 0.00 25.13 13.89
C ILE A 493 -1.27 25.76 13.32
N ARG A 494 -1.23 27.05 12.94
CA ARG A 494 -2.39 27.73 12.34
C ARG A 494 -2.79 27.08 11.02
N LEU A 495 -1.82 26.75 10.18
CA LEU A 495 -2.06 26.05 8.93
C LEU A 495 -2.58 24.62 9.17
N ALA A 496 -1.96 23.89 10.11
CA ALA A 496 -2.42 22.56 10.49
C ALA A 496 -3.86 22.59 11.00
N ASN A 497 -4.23 23.59 11.81
CA ASN A 497 -5.60 23.80 12.27
C ASN A 497 -6.54 23.98 11.07
N GLN A 498 -6.25 24.91 10.17
CA GLN A 498 -7.09 25.16 9.00
C GLN A 498 -7.36 23.88 8.20
N LEU A 499 -6.31 23.12 7.89
CA LEU A 499 -6.42 21.85 7.17
C LEU A 499 -7.17 20.77 7.98
N ALA A 500 -6.90 20.68 9.29
CA ALA A 500 -7.55 19.71 10.16
C ALA A 500 -9.07 19.94 10.27
N HIS A 501 -9.53 21.19 10.36
CA HIS A 501 -10.97 21.49 10.40
C HIS A 501 -11.70 20.99 9.13
N GLU A 502 -11.06 21.15 7.96
CA GLU A 502 -11.66 20.72 6.71
C GLU A 502 -11.56 19.21 6.47
N ILE A 503 -10.47 18.57 6.91
CA ILE A 503 -10.18 17.17 6.58
C ILE A 503 -10.58 16.22 7.71
N LEU A 504 -10.10 16.49 8.94
CA LEU A 504 -10.40 15.70 10.13
C LEU A 504 -11.78 16.05 10.70
N GLY A 505 -12.20 17.32 10.61
CA GLY A 505 -13.54 17.75 11.01
C GLY A 505 -14.62 17.02 10.22
N ARG A 506 -14.45 16.83 8.91
CA ARG A 506 -15.37 16.03 8.07
C ARG A 506 -15.41 14.55 8.44
N THR A 507 -14.34 14.01 9.05
CA THR A 507 -14.30 12.60 9.48
C THR A 507 -14.89 12.39 10.87
N LEU A 508 -14.86 13.41 11.74
CA LEU A 508 -15.55 13.45 13.05
C LEU A 508 -17.04 13.73 12.91
N ASP A 509 -17.41 14.39 11.83
CA ASP A 509 -18.76 14.48 11.34
C ASP A 509 -19.11 13.13 10.68
N GLU A 510 -19.30 12.11 11.53
CA GLU A 510 -19.63 10.70 11.20
C GLU A 510 -20.86 10.57 10.28
N MET A 511 -21.53 11.68 10.01
CA MET A 511 -22.75 11.79 9.24
C MET A 511 -22.46 11.79 7.73
N PRO A 512 -22.87 10.74 6.98
CA PRO A 512 -22.74 10.72 5.53
C PRO A 512 -23.37 11.96 4.89
N PRO A 513 -22.86 12.49 3.76
CA PRO A 513 -23.33 13.76 3.17
C PRO A 513 -24.85 13.81 2.94
N GLN A 514 -25.44 12.68 2.55
CA GLN A 514 -26.88 12.51 2.38
C GLN A 514 -27.63 12.57 3.72
N THR A 515 -27.10 11.96 4.78
CA THR A 515 -27.64 12.04 6.15
C THR A 515 -27.55 13.47 6.68
N ARG A 516 -26.48 14.21 6.37
CA ARG A 516 -26.32 15.63 6.75
C ARG A 516 -27.32 16.53 6.03
N LYS A 517 -27.48 16.33 4.73
CA LYS A 517 -28.51 17.03 3.96
C LYS A 517 -29.90 16.79 4.57
N LEU A 518 -30.20 15.56 4.98
CA LEU A 518 -31.45 15.24 5.66
C LEU A 518 -31.56 15.94 7.03
N LEU A 519 -30.49 15.98 7.85
CA LEU A 519 -30.50 16.69 9.13
C LEU A 519 -30.82 18.19 8.96
N LEU A 520 -30.23 18.85 7.96
CA LEU A 520 -30.51 20.26 7.68
C LEU A 520 -31.96 20.50 7.25
N LEU A 521 -32.51 19.59 6.44
CA LEU A 521 -33.93 19.63 6.05
C LEU A 521 -34.86 19.40 7.26
N ILE A 522 -34.55 18.42 8.11
CA ILE A 522 -35.30 18.17 9.35
C ILE A 522 -35.24 19.39 10.26
N ARG A 523 -34.08 20.04 10.39
CA ARG A 523 -33.94 21.28 11.18
C ARG A 523 -34.85 22.38 10.63
N GLN A 524 -34.83 22.62 9.32
CA GLN A 524 -35.70 23.62 8.70
C GLN A 524 -37.17 23.33 8.99
N MET A 525 -37.61 22.09 8.75
CA MET A 525 -38.96 21.63 9.04
C MET A 525 -39.35 21.84 10.52
N VAL A 526 -38.46 21.49 11.46
CA VAL A 526 -38.71 21.64 12.90
C VAL A 526 -38.79 23.10 13.33
N HIS A 527 -37.98 23.99 12.74
CA HIS A 527 -38.10 25.43 12.97
C HIS A 527 -39.44 25.99 12.49
N GLU A 528 -39.90 25.58 11.31
CA GLU A 528 -41.20 25.98 10.76
C GLU A 528 -42.34 25.46 11.65
N MET A 529 -42.31 24.18 12.05
CA MET A 529 -43.29 23.59 12.97
C MET A 529 -43.28 24.25 14.35
N ALA A 530 -42.12 24.59 14.91
CA ALA A 530 -42.00 25.29 16.18
C ALA A 530 -42.61 26.70 16.12
N ALA A 531 -42.40 27.42 15.01
CA ALA A 531 -42.96 28.74 14.79
C ALA A 531 -44.49 28.69 14.67
N GLU A 532 -45.04 27.70 13.96
CA GLU A 532 -46.49 27.49 13.83
C GLU A 532 -47.15 27.10 15.17
N GLN A 533 -46.48 26.25 15.95
CA GLN A 533 -46.99 25.73 17.22
C GLN A 533 -46.67 26.63 18.43
N GLN A 534 -45.94 27.73 18.23
CA GLN A 534 -45.48 28.65 19.27
C GLN A 534 -44.79 27.95 20.44
N CYS A 535 -43.92 26.98 20.15
CA CYS A 535 -43.20 26.19 21.15
C CYS A 535 -41.68 26.23 20.93
N THR A 536 -40.92 25.79 21.94
CA THR A 536 -39.46 25.65 21.84
C THR A 536 -39.09 24.45 20.97
N LEU A 537 -37.96 24.49 20.25
CA LEU A 537 -37.52 23.43 19.32
C LEU A 537 -37.54 22.02 19.96
N ASN A 538 -37.09 21.90 21.21
CA ASN A 538 -37.01 20.64 21.94
C ASN A 538 -38.40 20.10 22.36
N ALA A 539 -39.47 20.89 22.21
CA ALA A 539 -40.85 20.45 22.46
C ALA A 539 -41.54 19.92 21.19
N VAL A 540 -40.96 20.14 20.01
CA VAL A 540 -41.52 19.63 18.75
C VAL A 540 -41.34 18.11 18.69
N ARG A 541 -42.40 17.40 18.32
CA ARG A 541 -42.39 15.96 18.05
C ARG A 541 -42.89 15.74 16.62
N PHE A 542 -42.12 15.00 15.83
CA PHE A 542 -42.43 14.75 14.42
C PHE A 542 -42.21 13.28 14.06
N THR A 543 -42.78 12.83 12.96
CA THR A 543 -42.69 11.44 12.48
C THR A 543 -41.97 11.39 11.13
N ARG A 544 -41.53 10.19 10.70
CA ARG A 544 -41.00 10.01 9.34
C ARG A 544 -42.00 10.40 8.25
N ARG A 545 -43.31 10.33 8.53
CA ARG A 545 -44.34 10.75 7.58
C ARG A 545 -44.29 12.26 7.36
N ASP A 546 -44.04 13.02 8.41
CA ASP A 546 -43.94 14.48 8.35
C ASP A 546 -42.68 14.89 7.57
N ILE A 547 -41.54 14.26 7.88
CA ILE A 547 -40.29 14.43 7.11
C ILE A 547 -40.51 14.11 5.62
N ARG A 548 -41.29 13.07 5.31
CA ARG A 548 -41.61 12.69 3.92
C ARG A 548 -42.58 13.64 3.22
N ALA A 549 -43.44 14.34 3.97
CA ALA A 549 -44.34 15.33 3.39
C ALA A 549 -43.58 16.61 3.03
N ASP A 550 -42.59 16.96 3.85
CA ASP A 550 -41.76 18.16 3.68
C ASP A 550 -40.57 17.94 2.73
N THR A 551 -40.13 16.69 2.56
CA THR A 551 -38.99 16.32 1.73
C THR A 551 -39.35 15.31 0.64
N ASN A 552 -38.62 15.32 -0.49
CA ASN A 552 -38.82 14.35 -1.58
C ASN A 552 -38.14 12.98 -1.36
N TRP A 553 -37.91 12.58 -0.11
CA TRP A 553 -37.17 11.35 0.23
C TRP A 553 -38.09 10.13 0.33
N SER A 554 -37.59 8.97 -0.10
CA SER A 554 -38.34 7.71 0.03
C SER A 554 -38.34 7.17 1.47
N ASP A 555 -39.36 6.40 1.85
CA ASP A 555 -39.48 5.85 3.21
C ASP A 555 -38.29 4.93 3.58
N SER A 556 -37.76 4.16 2.63
CA SER A 556 -36.57 3.32 2.83
C SER A 556 -35.33 4.16 3.16
N GLN A 557 -35.14 5.29 2.47
CA GLN A 557 -34.03 6.21 2.77
C GLN A 557 -34.24 6.87 4.14
N LEU A 558 -35.45 7.36 4.43
CA LEU A 558 -35.75 7.97 5.72
C LEU A 558 -35.54 6.99 6.88
N LYS A 559 -35.91 5.72 6.72
CA LYS A 559 -35.66 4.69 7.73
C LYS A 559 -34.17 4.53 8.04
N LEU A 560 -33.34 4.38 7.01
CA LEU A 560 -31.89 4.23 7.15
C LEU A 560 -31.24 5.46 7.80
N HIS A 561 -31.57 6.66 7.29
CA HIS A 561 -30.90 7.88 7.73
C HIS A 561 -31.41 8.40 9.07
N CYS A 562 -32.71 8.27 9.40
CA CYS A 562 -33.21 8.61 10.73
C CYS A 562 -32.64 7.68 11.80
N GLN A 563 -32.43 6.40 11.48
CA GLN A 563 -31.76 5.47 12.39
C GLN A 563 -30.32 5.92 12.67
N ARG A 564 -29.54 6.22 11.63
CA ARG A 564 -28.17 6.77 11.78
C ARG A 564 -28.13 8.06 12.60
N LEU A 565 -29.05 8.99 12.35
CA LEU A 565 -29.15 10.24 13.12
C LEU A 565 -29.50 10.01 14.59
N SER A 566 -30.26 8.95 14.88
CA SER A 566 -30.58 8.56 16.26
C SER A 566 -29.38 7.90 16.94
N ASP A 567 -28.67 7.01 16.23
CA ASP A 567 -27.45 6.36 16.72
C ASP A 567 -26.33 7.38 16.99
N MET A 568 -26.30 8.47 16.22
CA MET A 568 -25.38 9.61 16.39
C MET A 568 -25.90 10.68 17.37
N GLU A 569 -27.01 10.42 18.07
CA GLU A 569 -27.61 11.29 19.09
C GLU A 569 -28.10 12.67 18.59
N TYR A 570 -28.28 12.87 17.28
CA TYR A 570 -28.90 14.08 16.72
C TYR A 570 -30.43 14.05 16.84
N LEU A 571 -31.02 12.85 16.87
CA LEU A 571 -32.45 12.63 17.06
C LEU A 571 -32.70 11.76 18.29
N LEU A 572 -33.64 12.17 19.14
CA LEU A 572 -34.14 11.34 20.23
C LEU A 572 -35.43 10.64 19.81
N ILE A 573 -35.47 9.31 19.99
CA ILE A 573 -36.65 8.50 19.65
C ILE A 573 -37.61 8.47 20.83
N HIS A 574 -38.88 8.77 20.57
CA HIS A 574 -39.99 8.66 21.52
C HIS A 574 -41.01 7.60 21.05
N GLY A 575 -41.48 6.79 22.00
CA GLY A 575 -42.47 5.74 21.72
C GLY A 575 -41.87 4.51 21.03
N GLY A 576 -42.70 3.76 20.29
CA GLY A 576 -42.27 2.55 19.55
C GLY A 576 -42.63 1.20 20.18
N SER A 577 -43.38 1.19 21.29
CA SER A 577 -44.02 -0.03 21.82
C SER A 577 -45.33 -0.34 21.07
N ARG A 578 -45.88 -1.56 21.24
CA ARG A 578 -47.14 -1.97 20.58
C ARG A 578 -48.25 -0.95 20.84
N GLY A 579 -48.69 -0.25 19.78
CA GLY A 579 -49.81 0.69 19.81
C GLY A 579 -49.42 2.18 19.83
N HIS A 580 -48.13 2.53 19.95
CA HIS A 580 -47.68 3.93 19.93
C HIS A 580 -46.93 4.27 18.64
N LEU A 581 -47.21 5.44 18.06
CA LEU A 581 -46.49 5.97 16.91
C LEU A 581 -45.05 6.33 17.31
N LEU A 582 -44.09 5.97 16.46
CA LEU A 582 -42.69 6.30 16.65
C LEU A 582 -42.45 7.76 16.24
N GLN A 583 -42.05 8.57 17.21
CA GLN A 583 -41.82 10.01 17.07
C GLN A 583 -40.34 10.32 17.30
N TYR A 584 -39.88 11.43 16.73
CA TYR A 584 -38.54 11.94 16.87
C TYR A 584 -38.59 13.35 17.47
N GLU A 585 -37.52 13.69 18.18
CA GLU A 585 -37.18 15.01 18.68
C GLU A 585 -35.78 15.37 18.18
N LEU A 586 -35.58 16.62 17.77
CA LEU A 586 -34.28 17.13 17.33
C LEU A 586 -33.50 17.61 18.55
N LEU A 587 -32.29 17.07 18.76
CA LEU A 587 -31.40 17.44 19.87
C LEU A 587 -30.29 18.44 19.47
N TRP A 588 -30.22 18.82 18.19
CA TRP A 588 -29.13 19.61 17.62
C TRP A 588 -29.53 21.08 17.42
N ASP A 589 -28.87 21.97 18.14
CA ASP A 589 -29.16 23.42 18.17
C ASP A 589 -28.51 24.24 17.04
N GLY A 590 -27.72 23.59 16.18
CA GLY A 590 -27.30 24.18 14.91
C GLY A 590 -26.10 25.11 14.94
N ASP A 591 -25.28 25.10 16.00
CA ASP A 591 -24.08 25.92 16.08
C ASP A 591 -22.91 25.24 15.32
N GLY A 592 -22.79 25.56 14.02
CA GLY A 592 -21.67 25.20 13.16
C GLY A 592 -22.07 24.65 11.78
N GLU A 593 -22.06 25.50 10.75
CA GLU A 593 -22.06 25.04 9.33
C GLU A 593 -20.68 24.49 8.90
N SER A 594 -19.63 24.80 9.67
CA SER A 594 -18.30 24.23 9.50
C SER A 594 -18.11 23.08 10.48
N SER A 595 -17.57 21.96 9.98
CA SER A 595 -17.05 20.88 10.81
C SER A 595 -15.93 21.41 11.73
N HIS A 596 -16.32 21.93 12.89
CA HIS A 596 -15.40 22.58 13.82
C HIS A 596 -14.85 21.55 14.81
N LEU A 597 -13.54 21.38 14.80
CA LEU A 597 -12.84 20.55 15.77
C LEU A 597 -12.74 21.35 17.08
N ASN A 598 -13.63 21.06 18.02
CA ASN A 598 -13.60 21.71 19.33
C ASN A 598 -12.29 21.37 20.07
N GLY A 599 -11.63 22.40 20.60
CA GLY A 599 -10.42 22.24 21.42
C GLY A 599 -9.10 22.40 20.68
N LEU A 600 -9.06 22.68 19.37
CA LEU A 600 -7.82 23.10 18.72
C LEU A 600 -7.44 24.52 19.18
N ILE A 601 -6.26 24.66 19.78
CA ILE A 601 -5.76 25.98 20.20
C ILE A 601 -5.53 26.83 18.96
N VAL A 602 -6.20 27.97 18.88
CA VAL A 602 -5.82 29.07 18.00
C VAL A 602 -4.66 29.80 18.69
N PRO A 603 -3.43 29.73 18.17
CA PRO A 603 -2.31 30.42 18.81
C PRO A 603 -2.56 31.93 18.74
N VAL A 604 -2.70 32.59 19.89
CA VAL A 604 -2.67 34.06 20.01
C VAL A 604 -1.26 34.57 19.75
#